data_AF-A0A0F9M494-F1
#
_entry.id   AF-A0A0F9M494-F1
#
_cell.length_a   1.000
_cell.length_b   1.000
_cell.length_c   1.000
_cell.angle_alpha   90.00
_cell.angle_beta   90.00
_cell.angle_gamma   90.00
#
_symmetry.space_group_name_H-M   'P 1'
#
loop_
_entity.id
_entity.type
_entity.pdbx_description
1 polymer ?
#
loop_
_entity_poly.entity_id
_entity_poly.type
_entity_poly.pdbx_seq_one_letter_code
_entity_poly.pdbx_strand_id
1 'polypeptide(L)'
;MSWHLSLAMIGFHCGVICGLTQDLVCDRVGRMYKSKYAYGQPTLCETCGKRFTPRARHGRFCCRGCAVVPSNKARTIHHIRPCEICGEGFKPIRAERKCCSRECGTIYRLRNRTPNPQVAIRHKLAVFCCGLIARCLRNKTGRTTEMLGYTTAALKYHLESQFENGMTWANYGKRKGCWSIDHIKMISSFDSQATMADINALSNLRPLWHSQNASRQWNNQ
;
A
#
# COMPACT_ATOMS: atom_id res chain seq x y z
N MET A 1 43.74 -35.35 -48.50
CA MET A 1 44.00 -36.70 -47.98
C MET A 1 43.67 -36.69 -46.49
N SER A 2 42.54 -37.33 -46.14
CA SER A 2 42.11 -37.61 -44.77
C SER A 2 43.22 -38.24 -43.95
N TRP A 3 43.24 -37.99 -42.64
CA TRP A 3 43.09 -39.05 -41.64
C TRP A 3 42.35 -38.49 -40.41
N HIS A 4 41.12 -38.99 -40.23
CA HIS A 4 40.40 -39.03 -38.98
C HIS A 4 41.19 -39.82 -37.94
N LEU A 5 41.09 -39.45 -36.66
CA LEU A 5 41.06 -40.44 -35.59
C LEU A 5 40.12 -39.97 -34.47
N SER A 6 39.12 -40.83 -34.25
CA SER A 6 37.98 -40.68 -33.36
C SER A 6 38.32 -40.87 -31.88
N LEU A 7 37.40 -40.38 -31.05
CA LEU A 7 37.30 -40.59 -29.61
C LEU A 7 37.57 -42.05 -29.18
N ALA A 8 38.31 -42.21 -28.08
CA ALA A 8 38.15 -43.32 -27.17
C ALA A 8 37.77 -42.78 -25.79
N MET A 9 36.54 -43.10 -25.38
CA MET A 9 36.07 -42.95 -24.00
C MET A 9 36.91 -43.84 -23.09
N ILE A 10 37.62 -43.22 -22.15
CA ILE A 10 38.12 -43.90 -20.96
C ILE A 10 37.64 -43.07 -19.78
N GLY A 11 36.46 -43.45 -19.26
CA GLY A 11 36.03 -43.04 -17.94
C GLY A 11 36.93 -43.73 -16.92
N PHE A 12 37.81 -42.96 -16.28
CA PHE A 12 38.54 -43.42 -15.09
C PHE A 12 38.58 -42.30 -14.05
N HIS A 13 37.85 -42.55 -12.96
CA HIS A 13 38.08 -42.12 -11.59
C HIS A 13 38.50 -40.66 -11.35
N CYS A 14 37.50 -39.83 -11.02
CA CYS A 14 37.62 -38.55 -10.33
C CYS A 14 38.08 -38.73 -8.85
N GLY A 15 39.16 -39.47 -8.62
CA GLY A 15 39.52 -39.96 -7.29
C GLY A 15 40.92 -39.62 -6.76
N VAL A 16 41.90 -39.24 -7.60
CA VAL A 16 43.32 -39.33 -7.16
C VAL A 16 44.20 -38.11 -7.49
N ILE A 17 43.63 -36.94 -7.80
CA ILE A 17 44.43 -35.70 -7.88
C ILE A 17 43.80 -34.62 -6.99
N CYS A 18 43.56 -34.97 -5.72
CA CYS A 18 43.28 -34.00 -4.66
C CYS A 18 44.57 -33.75 -3.88
N GLY A 19 45.53 -33.12 -4.55
CA GLY A 19 46.78 -32.69 -3.95
C GLY A 19 47.48 -31.75 -4.91
N LEU A 20 47.69 -30.50 -4.48
CA LEU A 20 48.57 -29.48 -5.07
C LEU A 20 47.97 -28.31 -5.88
N THR A 21 46.67 -28.01 -5.83
CA THR A 21 46.21 -26.61 -6.04
C THR A 21 44.93 -26.34 -5.24
N GLN A 22 45.01 -25.47 -4.22
CA GLN A 22 43.92 -25.25 -3.24
C GLN A 22 42.73 -24.41 -3.75
N ASP A 23 42.65 -24.03 -5.03
CA ASP A 23 41.76 -22.93 -5.46
C ASP A 23 40.77 -23.25 -6.60
N LEU A 24 40.70 -24.49 -7.09
CA LEU A 24 39.79 -24.87 -8.18
C LEU A 24 38.65 -25.76 -7.66
N VAL A 25 37.42 -25.36 -7.97
CA VAL A 25 36.19 -26.10 -7.63
C VAL A 25 35.58 -26.65 -8.92
N CYS A 26 35.05 -27.88 -8.87
CA CYS A 26 34.39 -28.54 -10.00
C CYS A 26 32.88 -28.29 -9.99
N ASP A 27 32.26 -27.97 -11.13
CA ASP A 27 30.80 -27.86 -11.27
C ASP A 27 30.12 -29.23 -11.55
N ARG A 28 28.78 -29.24 -11.59
CA ARG A 28 27.99 -30.47 -11.79
C ARG A 28 28.16 -31.13 -13.17
N VAL A 29 28.85 -30.47 -14.10
CA VAL A 29 29.15 -31.00 -15.45
C VAL A 29 30.66 -31.21 -15.66
N GLY A 30 31.45 -31.22 -14.59
CA GLY A 30 32.87 -31.56 -14.63
C GLY A 30 33.80 -30.40 -15.00
N ARG A 31 33.31 -29.16 -15.09
CA ARG A 31 34.17 -27.99 -15.38
C ARG A 31 34.85 -27.47 -14.12
N MET A 32 36.17 -27.32 -14.20
CA MET A 32 36.98 -26.69 -13.17
C MET A 32 36.92 -25.16 -13.33
N TYR A 33 36.53 -24.46 -12.27
CA TYR A 33 36.52 -22.99 -12.23
C TYR A 33 37.10 -22.47 -10.91
N LYS A 34 37.69 -21.27 -10.95
CA LYS A 34 38.04 -20.55 -9.73
C LYS A 34 36.74 -20.05 -9.09
N SER A 35 36.37 -20.62 -7.94
CA SER A 35 35.27 -20.09 -7.15
C SER A 35 35.56 -18.62 -6.83
N LYS A 36 34.58 -17.74 -7.06
CA LYS A 36 34.68 -16.32 -6.68
C LYS A 36 34.76 -16.11 -5.15
N TYR A 37 34.57 -17.18 -4.37
CA TYR A 37 34.61 -17.19 -2.91
C TYR A 37 35.72 -18.14 -2.43
N ALA A 38 36.78 -17.57 -1.84
CA ALA A 38 37.67 -18.28 -0.93
C ALA A 38 36.97 -18.34 0.43
N TYR A 39 36.64 -19.54 0.90
CA TYR A 39 36.08 -19.70 2.24
C TYR A 39 37.17 -19.39 3.27
N GLY A 40 36.87 -18.47 4.18
CA GLY A 40 37.87 -17.73 4.96
C GLY A 40 38.78 -18.61 5.82
N GLN A 41 39.91 -18.03 6.23
CA GLN A 41 40.85 -18.67 7.16
C GLN A 41 40.12 -19.13 8.44
N PRO A 42 40.49 -20.28 9.03
CA PRO A 42 39.90 -20.74 10.28
C PRO A 42 39.99 -19.66 11.36
N THR A 43 38.84 -19.29 11.92
CA THR A 43 38.71 -18.26 12.96
C THR A 43 38.00 -18.83 14.19
N LEU A 44 37.97 -18.09 15.29
CA LEU A 44 37.26 -18.49 16.51
C LEU A 44 35.85 -17.90 16.54
N CYS A 45 34.89 -18.71 16.99
CA CYS A 45 33.52 -18.24 17.21
C CYS A 45 33.45 -17.26 18.39
N GLU A 46 32.91 -16.07 18.17
CA GLU A 46 32.75 -15.03 19.21
C GLU A 46 31.84 -15.46 20.38
N THR A 47 31.03 -16.51 20.22
CA THR A 47 30.11 -16.99 21.27
C THR A 47 30.63 -18.19 22.05
N CYS A 48 31.26 -19.16 21.38
CA CYS A 48 31.66 -20.43 22.02
C CYS A 48 33.17 -20.71 21.96
N GLY A 49 33.95 -19.82 21.35
CA GLY A 49 35.42 -19.96 21.23
C GLY A 49 35.90 -21.07 20.30
N LYS A 50 35.00 -21.90 19.73
CA LYS A 50 35.39 -22.99 18.83
C LYS A 50 35.95 -22.46 17.51
N ARG A 51 37.03 -23.09 17.04
CA ARG A 51 37.61 -22.83 15.73
C ARG A 51 36.68 -23.32 14.63
N PHE A 52 36.41 -22.49 13.62
CA PHE A 52 35.53 -22.82 12.49
C PHE A 52 35.96 -22.07 11.22
N THR A 53 35.57 -22.61 10.06
CA THR A 53 35.81 -21.98 8.76
C THR A 53 34.57 -21.21 8.32
N PRO A 54 34.61 -19.88 8.21
CA PRO A 54 33.44 -19.07 7.94
C PRO A 54 32.95 -19.22 6.49
N ARG A 55 31.63 -19.40 6.33
CA ARG A 55 30.97 -19.48 5.01
C ARG A 55 30.85 -18.13 4.30
N ALA A 56 31.07 -17.03 5.01
CA ALA A 56 31.01 -15.67 4.50
C ALA A 56 32.30 -14.92 4.85
N ARG A 57 32.63 -13.89 4.07
CA ARG A 57 33.87 -13.09 4.19
C ARG A 57 34.17 -12.60 5.62
N HIS A 58 33.14 -12.40 6.45
CA HIS A 58 33.25 -11.98 7.86
C HIS A 58 32.38 -12.85 8.79
N GLY A 59 32.38 -14.18 8.60
CA GLY A 59 31.63 -15.07 9.49
C GLY A 59 32.19 -15.02 10.91
N ARG A 60 31.38 -14.56 11.87
CA ARG A 60 31.74 -14.40 13.29
C ARG A 60 31.35 -15.58 14.19
N PHE A 61 30.47 -16.44 13.71
CA PHE A 61 29.85 -17.51 14.50
C PHE A 61 29.90 -18.85 13.78
N CYS A 62 30.18 -19.92 14.53
CA CYS A 62 30.29 -21.28 13.99
C CYS A 62 28.95 -21.90 13.57
N CYS A 63 27.83 -21.43 14.12
CA CYS A 63 26.50 -21.94 13.83
C CYS A 63 25.40 -20.89 14.08
N ARG A 64 24.18 -21.18 13.60
CA ARG A 64 23.00 -20.32 13.81
C ARG A 64 22.70 -20.10 15.29
N GLY A 65 22.89 -21.12 16.14
CA GLY A 65 22.71 -21.00 17.59
C GLY A 65 23.65 -19.95 18.20
N CYS A 66 24.93 -20.00 17.86
CA CYS A 66 25.92 -19.01 18.31
C CYS A 66 25.60 -17.61 17.78
N ALA A 67 25.17 -17.48 16.52
CA ALA A 67 24.78 -16.19 15.95
C ALA A 67 23.55 -15.55 16.63
N VAL A 68 22.66 -16.37 17.18
CA VAL A 68 21.43 -15.92 17.85
C VAL A 68 21.71 -15.42 19.28
N VAL A 69 22.77 -15.87 19.95
CA VAL A 69 23.06 -15.50 21.35
C VAL A 69 23.33 -13.99 21.51
N PRO A 70 24.27 -13.36 20.77
CA PRO A 70 24.46 -11.91 20.84
C PRO A 70 23.24 -11.12 20.35
N SER A 71 22.56 -11.64 19.32
CA SER A 71 21.35 -11.04 18.77
C SER A 71 20.19 -11.01 19.77
N ASN A 72 20.05 -12.04 20.61
CA ASN A 72 19.05 -12.09 21.67
C ASN A 72 19.40 -11.16 22.83
N LYS A 73 20.69 -10.99 23.16
CA LYS A 73 21.15 -10.00 24.15
C LYS A 73 20.84 -8.56 23.71
N ALA A 74 20.82 -8.28 22.41
CA ALA A 74 20.51 -6.96 21.85
C ALA A 74 19.02 -6.66 21.70
N ARG A 75 18.10 -7.57 22.06
CA ARG A 75 16.66 -7.31 21.97
C ARG A 75 16.23 -6.30 23.02
N THR A 76 15.58 -5.22 22.60
CA THR A 76 14.93 -4.26 23.51
C THR A 76 13.90 -4.99 24.37
N ILE A 77 14.13 -5.03 25.68
CA ILE A 77 13.17 -5.57 26.63
C ILE A 77 12.10 -4.51 26.86
N HIS A 78 10.87 -4.77 26.41
CA HIS A 78 9.74 -3.89 26.69
C HIS A 78 9.17 -4.18 28.09
N HIS A 79 9.06 -3.15 28.93
CA HIS A 79 8.47 -3.24 30.27
C HIS A 79 6.94 -3.30 30.21
N ILE A 80 6.33 -3.87 31.26
CA ILE A 80 4.87 -3.83 31.44
C ILE A 80 4.46 -2.37 31.69
N ARG A 81 3.42 -1.92 31.00
CA ARG A 81 2.83 -0.58 31.21
C ARG A 81 1.31 -0.66 31.13
N PRO A 82 0.58 0.31 31.74
CA PRO A 82 -0.87 0.32 31.67
C PRO A 82 -1.36 0.65 30.26
N CYS A 83 -2.48 0.06 29.87
CA CYS A 83 -3.21 0.42 28.65
C CYS A 83 -3.88 1.78 28.80
N GLU A 84 -3.73 2.68 27.83
CA GLU A 84 -4.37 4.02 27.83
C GLU A 84 -5.92 4.00 27.77
N ILE A 85 -6.53 2.82 27.73
CA ILE A 85 -7.99 2.62 27.59
C ILE A 85 -8.57 1.87 28.79
N CYS A 86 -8.10 0.64 29.06
CA CYS A 86 -8.63 -0.17 30.15
C CYS A 86 -7.78 -0.12 31.43
N GLY A 87 -6.61 0.54 31.43
CA GLY A 87 -5.71 0.60 32.59
C GLY A 87 -4.89 -0.67 32.83
N GLU A 88 -5.34 -1.83 32.33
CA GLU A 88 -4.66 -3.12 32.51
C GLU A 88 -3.20 -3.09 32.06
N GLY A 89 -2.34 -3.70 32.87
CA GLY A 89 -0.91 -3.85 32.57
C GLY A 89 -0.70 -4.80 31.39
N PHE A 90 0.07 -4.36 30.39
CA PHE A 90 0.45 -5.23 29.26
C PHE A 90 1.90 -4.99 28.81
N LYS A 91 2.50 -6.04 28.24
CA LYS A 91 3.84 -5.97 27.65
C LYS A 91 3.72 -5.67 26.15
N PRO A 92 4.19 -4.49 25.67
CA PRO A 92 4.00 -4.13 24.29
C PRO A 92 5.00 -4.85 23.37
N ILE A 93 4.56 -5.19 22.16
CA ILE A 93 5.43 -5.79 21.12
C ILE A 93 6.41 -4.76 20.54
N ARG A 94 6.06 -3.46 20.60
CA ARG A 94 6.85 -2.31 20.13
C ARG A 94 6.72 -1.17 21.12
N ALA A 95 7.76 -0.35 21.28
CA ALA A 95 7.80 0.73 22.28
C ALA A 95 6.66 1.75 22.14
N GLU A 96 6.08 1.91 20.96
CA GLU A 96 5.03 2.90 20.66
C GLU A 96 3.61 2.35 20.90
N ARG A 97 3.44 1.04 21.12
CA ARG A 97 2.10 0.43 21.22
C ARG A 97 1.40 0.83 22.52
N LYS A 98 0.37 1.67 22.42
CA LYS A 98 -0.34 2.26 23.58
C LYS A 98 -1.43 1.38 24.23
N CYS A 99 -1.87 0.33 23.53
CA CYS A 99 -3.02 -0.46 23.95
C CYS A 99 -2.72 -1.96 24.04
N CYS A 100 -3.35 -2.63 25.02
CA CYS A 100 -3.21 -4.06 25.26
C CYS A 100 -3.80 -4.89 24.10
N SER A 101 -5.05 -4.64 23.74
CA SER A 101 -5.81 -5.43 22.76
C SER A 101 -6.15 -4.64 21.48
N ARG A 102 -6.64 -5.37 20.48
CA ARG A 102 -7.17 -4.77 19.24
C ARG A 102 -8.37 -3.87 19.53
N GLU A 103 -9.24 -4.26 20.46
CA GLU A 103 -10.42 -3.52 20.89
C GLU A 103 -10.04 -2.20 21.55
N CYS A 104 -9.16 -2.24 22.56
CA CYS A 104 -8.61 -1.03 23.18
C CYS A 104 -7.94 -0.15 22.12
N GLY A 105 -7.19 -0.73 21.18
CA GLY A 105 -6.60 0.02 20.06
C GLY A 105 -7.62 0.71 19.17
N THR A 106 -8.80 0.11 18.95
CA THR A 106 -9.89 0.75 18.19
C THR A 106 -10.50 1.91 18.97
N ILE A 107 -10.82 1.72 20.25
CA ILE A 107 -11.34 2.77 21.13
C ILE A 107 -10.36 3.95 21.18
N TYR A 108 -9.07 3.66 21.36
CA TYR A 108 -8.01 4.67 21.37
C TYR A 108 -7.96 5.51 20.09
N ARG A 109 -8.03 4.86 18.92
CA ARG A 109 -8.05 5.57 17.64
C ARG A 109 -9.30 6.44 17.48
N LEU A 110 -10.46 5.97 17.93
CA LEU A 110 -11.71 6.74 17.84
C LEU A 110 -11.69 7.93 18.79
N ARG A 111 -11.23 7.75 20.04
CA ARG A 111 -11.11 8.82 21.05
C ARG A 111 -10.14 9.92 20.61
N ASN A 112 -9.02 9.54 20.02
CA ASN A 112 -7.98 10.48 19.58
C ASN A 112 -8.11 10.87 18.10
N ARG A 113 -9.23 10.55 17.46
CA ARG A 113 -9.47 10.94 16.07
C ARG A 113 -9.70 12.44 16.01
N THR A 114 -8.82 13.16 15.31
CA THR A 114 -9.11 14.53 14.90
C THR A 114 -10.05 14.47 13.69
N PRO A 115 -11.31 14.93 13.80
CA PRO A 115 -12.20 14.95 12.65
C PRO A 115 -11.69 15.99 11.65
N ASN A 116 -11.26 15.53 10.47
CA ASN A 116 -10.92 16.41 9.36
C ASN A 116 -12.19 16.68 8.54
N PRO A 117 -12.75 17.92 8.55
CA PRO A 117 -13.97 18.24 7.81
C PRO A 117 -13.85 17.96 6.30
N GLN A 118 -12.63 18.07 5.74
CA GLN A 118 -12.36 17.81 4.33
C GLN A 118 -12.62 16.34 3.96
N VAL A 119 -12.39 15.40 4.87
CA VAL A 119 -12.66 13.98 4.63
C VAL A 119 -14.16 13.74 4.49
N ALA A 120 -14.97 14.37 5.34
CA ALA A 120 -16.43 14.26 5.27
C ALA A 120 -16.98 14.89 3.97
N ILE A 121 -16.46 16.05 3.57
CA ILE A 121 -16.84 16.74 2.32
C ILE A 121 -16.44 15.89 1.11
N ARG A 122 -15.20 15.40 1.06
CA ARG A 122 -14.73 14.51 -0.02
C ARG A 122 -15.58 13.26 -0.12
N HIS A 123 -15.97 12.66 1.00
CA HIS A 123 -16.87 11.50 0.99
C HIS A 123 -18.24 11.83 0.40
N LYS A 124 -18.85 12.95 0.81
CA LYS A 124 -20.13 13.44 0.25
C LYS A 124 -20.06 13.62 -1.26
N LEU A 125 -19.00 14.27 -1.75
CA LEU A 125 -18.76 14.51 -3.17
C LEU A 125 -18.44 13.21 -3.94
N ALA A 126 -17.65 12.32 -3.36
CA ALA A 126 -17.35 11.02 -3.96
C ALA A 126 -18.60 10.15 -4.11
N VAL A 127 -19.47 10.12 -3.10
CA VAL A 127 -20.76 9.41 -3.17
C VAL A 127 -21.66 10.01 -4.25
N PHE A 128 -21.69 11.34 -4.39
CA PHE A 128 -22.40 12.00 -5.48
C PHE A 128 -21.86 11.57 -6.85
N CYS A 129 -20.56 11.72 -7.12
CA CYS A 129 -19.96 11.37 -8.40
C CYS A 129 -20.07 9.86 -8.71
N CYS A 130 -19.88 8.99 -7.71
CA CYS A 130 -20.05 7.55 -7.89
C CYS A 130 -21.51 7.17 -8.12
N GLY A 131 -22.46 7.81 -7.43
CA GLY A 131 -23.89 7.58 -7.64
C GLY A 131 -24.37 8.05 -9.01
N LEU A 132 -23.74 9.07 -9.60
CA LEU A 132 -23.97 9.48 -10.98
C LEU A 132 -23.43 8.44 -11.97
N ILE A 133 -22.16 8.04 -11.80
CA ILE A 133 -21.51 7.07 -12.69
C ILE A 133 -22.20 5.70 -12.63
N ALA A 134 -22.56 5.21 -11.44
CA ALA A 134 -23.21 3.91 -11.26
C ALA A 134 -24.61 3.84 -11.92
N ARG A 135 -25.31 4.97 -12.03
CA ARG A 135 -26.61 5.04 -12.72
C ARG A 135 -26.49 4.99 -14.24
N CYS A 136 -25.34 5.40 -14.79
CA CYS A 136 -25.15 5.53 -16.23
C CYS A 136 -24.19 4.50 -16.82
N LEU A 137 -23.34 3.86 -16.02
CA LEU A 137 -22.35 2.90 -16.47
C LEU A 137 -22.36 1.66 -15.57
N ARG A 138 -22.97 0.58 -16.07
CA ARG A 138 -22.74 -0.77 -15.57
C ARG A 138 -21.34 -1.17 -16.06
N ASN A 139 -20.39 -1.40 -15.16
CA ASN A 139 -18.98 -1.76 -15.41
C ASN A 139 -18.00 -0.57 -15.55
N LYS A 140 -17.86 0.22 -14.48
CA LYS A 140 -16.80 1.23 -14.36
C LYS A 140 -15.42 0.59 -14.27
N THR A 141 -14.53 0.89 -15.20
CA THR A 141 -13.14 0.38 -15.23
C THR A 141 -12.07 1.44 -14.93
N GLY A 142 -12.43 2.73 -14.81
CA GLY A 142 -11.49 3.85 -14.63
C GLY A 142 -11.72 4.72 -13.38
N ARG A 143 -10.86 5.72 -13.15
CA ARG A 143 -11.03 6.67 -12.05
C ARG A 143 -12.07 7.73 -12.43
N THR A 144 -12.95 8.08 -11.48
CA THR A 144 -14.00 9.11 -11.68
C THR A 144 -13.44 10.44 -12.19
N THR A 145 -12.24 10.82 -11.72
CA THR A 145 -11.58 12.08 -12.11
C THR A 145 -11.16 12.09 -13.57
N GLU A 146 -10.75 10.95 -14.12
CA GLU A 146 -10.38 10.81 -15.53
C GLU A 146 -11.61 10.91 -16.43
N MET A 147 -12.72 10.30 -15.99
CA MET A 147 -13.97 10.27 -16.74
C MET A 147 -14.69 11.63 -16.79
N LEU A 148 -14.56 12.44 -15.74
CA LEU A 148 -15.27 13.72 -15.62
C LEU A 148 -14.38 14.93 -16.00
N GLY A 149 -13.07 14.74 -16.12
CA GLY A 149 -12.14 15.82 -16.47
C GLY A 149 -11.84 16.82 -15.34
N TYR A 150 -12.27 16.56 -14.10
CA TYR A 150 -11.97 17.41 -12.95
C TYR A 150 -11.73 16.63 -11.66
N THR A 151 -11.06 17.29 -10.70
CA THR A 151 -10.79 16.73 -9.38
C THR A 151 -11.92 17.04 -8.40
N THR A 152 -12.03 16.27 -7.32
CA THR A 152 -12.97 16.56 -6.22
C THR A 152 -12.71 17.91 -5.56
N ALA A 153 -11.47 18.39 -5.57
CA ALA A 153 -11.11 19.72 -5.08
C ALA A 153 -11.66 20.83 -5.98
N ALA A 154 -11.57 20.67 -7.30
CA ALA A 154 -12.12 21.61 -8.27
C ALA A 154 -13.65 21.71 -8.14
N LEU A 155 -14.36 20.57 -8.04
CA LEU A 155 -15.81 20.56 -7.79
C LEU A 155 -16.18 21.25 -6.47
N LYS A 156 -15.41 21.00 -5.40
CA LYS A 156 -15.62 21.66 -4.11
C LYS A 156 -15.53 23.18 -4.24
N TYR A 157 -14.45 23.68 -4.83
CA TYR A 157 -14.23 25.11 -5.02
C TYR A 157 -15.33 25.76 -5.86
N HIS A 158 -15.71 25.12 -6.97
CA HIS A 158 -16.77 25.58 -7.87
C HIS A 158 -18.14 25.68 -7.19
N LEU A 159 -18.48 24.72 -6.32
CA LEU A 159 -19.73 24.78 -5.56
C LEU A 159 -19.68 25.86 -4.46
N GLU A 160 -18.55 25.97 -3.76
CA GLU A 160 -18.37 26.96 -2.69
C GLU A 160 -18.43 28.40 -3.21
N SER A 161 -17.92 28.65 -4.42
CA SER A 161 -18.00 29.97 -5.06
C SER A 161 -19.42 30.39 -5.45
N GLN A 162 -20.39 29.47 -5.39
CA GLN A 162 -21.80 29.69 -5.73
C GLN A 162 -22.73 29.58 -4.50
N PHE A 163 -22.19 29.42 -3.30
CA PHE A 163 -23.02 29.31 -2.08
C PHE A 163 -23.75 30.63 -1.79
N GLU A 164 -25.07 30.50 -1.61
CA GLU A 164 -25.91 31.57 -1.11
C GLU A 164 -25.79 31.70 0.42
N ASN A 165 -26.34 32.78 0.97
CA ASN A 165 -26.35 33.01 2.40
C ASN A 165 -27.02 31.82 3.15
N GLY A 166 -26.31 31.28 4.14
CA GLY A 166 -26.75 30.11 4.91
C GLY A 166 -26.39 28.75 4.31
N MET A 167 -25.84 28.68 3.10
CA MET A 167 -25.32 27.42 2.55
C MET A 167 -23.95 27.08 3.14
N THR A 168 -23.83 25.89 3.71
CA THR A 168 -22.57 25.37 4.28
C THR A 168 -22.45 23.87 4.04
N TRP A 169 -21.25 23.31 4.10
CA TRP A 169 -21.13 21.85 4.02
C TRP A 169 -21.82 21.08 5.17
N ALA A 170 -22.18 21.77 6.27
CA ALA A 170 -22.92 21.19 7.37
C ALA A 170 -24.38 20.90 7.00
N ASN A 171 -25.02 21.75 6.18
CA ASN A 171 -26.39 21.57 5.69
C ASN A 171 -26.47 21.06 4.25
N TYR A 172 -25.47 20.29 3.78
CA TYR A 172 -25.59 19.48 2.56
C TYR A 172 -26.47 18.24 2.81
N GLY A 173 -27.53 18.06 2.01
CA GLY A 173 -28.37 16.87 2.06
C GLY A 173 -29.77 17.05 1.45
N LYS A 174 -30.64 16.06 1.68
CA LYS A 174 -32.01 16.01 1.13
C LYS A 174 -33.12 16.44 2.11
N ARG A 175 -32.76 17.09 3.22
CA ARG A 175 -33.72 17.51 4.25
C ARG A 175 -34.18 18.95 4.01
N LYS A 176 -35.30 19.35 4.63
CA LYS A 176 -35.73 20.76 4.65
C LYS A 176 -34.62 21.64 5.26
N GLY A 177 -34.34 22.78 4.64
CA GLY A 177 -33.25 23.68 5.05
C GLY A 177 -31.84 23.20 4.69
N CYS A 178 -31.71 22.11 3.92
CA CYS A 178 -30.45 21.68 3.33
C CYS A 178 -30.36 22.07 1.86
N TRP A 179 -29.15 22.22 1.34
CA TRP A 179 -28.89 22.35 -0.09
C TRP A 179 -28.40 21.02 -0.68
N SER A 180 -28.55 20.88 -1.99
CA SER A 180 -28.13 19.73 -2.79
C SER A 180 -27.48 20.19 -4.08
N ILE A 181 -26.72 19.31 -4.74
CA ILE A 181 -26.15 19.61 -6.05
C ILE A 181 -27.25 19.45 -7.10
N ASP A 182 -27.38 20.47 -7.95
CA ASP A 182 -28.36 20.59 -9.01
C ASP A 182 -27.65 20.67 -10.38
N HIS A 183 -28.30 20.10 -11.40
CA HIS A 183 -27.88 20.23 -12.79
C HIS A 183 -28.63 21.41 -13.42
N ILE A 184 -27.92 22.46 -13.86
CA ILE A 184 -28.52 23.67 -14.44
C ILE A 184 -29.38 23.26 -15.65
N LYS A 185 -28.73 22.63 -16.63
CA LYS A 185 -29.36 21.87 -17.72
C LYS A 185 -29.69 20.48 -17.22
N MET A 186 -30.99 20.15 -17.22
CA MET A 186 -31.51 18.88 -16.70
C MET A 186 -30.99 17.69 -17.51
N ILE A 187 -30.75 16.55 -16.86
CA ILE A 187 -30.17 15.35 -17.49
C ILE A 187 -31.01 14.88 -18.70
N SER A 188 -32.34 14.95 -18.61
CA SER A 188 -33.24 14.55 -19.71
C SER A 188 -33.21 15.46 -20.94
N SER A 189 -32.48 16.59 -20.90
CA SER A 189 -32.37 17.56 -22.04
C SER A 189 -31.11 17.39 -22.85
N PHE A 190 -30.28 16.44 -22.46
CA PHE A 190 -29.10 16.07 -23.22
C PHE A 190 -29.49 15.09 -24.31
N ASP A 191 -28.81 15.22 -25.45
CA ASP A 191 -28.88 14.25 -26.53
C ASP A 191 -28.39 12.88 -26.01
N SER A 192 -28.92 11.81 -26.61
CA SER A 192 -28.38 10.45 -26.53
C SER A 192 -26.86 10.35 -26.71
N GLN A 193 -26.24 11.26 -27.49
CA GLN A 193 -24.79 11.28 -27.75
C GLN A 193 -23.98 12.02 -26.67
N ALA A 194 -24.63 12.71 -25.73
CA ALA A 194 -23.94 13.47 -24.70
C ALA A 194 -23.14 12.55 -23.77
N THR A 195 -21.89 12.94 -23.47
CA THR A 195 -21.05 12.16 -22.57
C THR A 195 -21.38 12.45 -21.11
N MET A 196 -20.93 11.57 -20.21
CA MET A 196 -21.05 11.81 -18.77
C MET A 196 -20.27 13.05 -18.31
N ALA A 197 -19.18 13.39 -19.00
CA ALA A 197 -18.40 14.59 -18.73
C ALA A 197 -19.21 15.85 -19.09
N ASP A 198 -19.96 15.83 -20.19
CA ASP A 198 -20.80 16.96 -20.62
C ASP A 198 -21.95 17.18 -19.63
N ILE A 199 -22.66 16.10 -19.28
CA ILE A 199 -23.80 16.17 -18.35
C ILE A 199 -23.34 16.65 -16.96
N ASN A 200 -22.18 16.19 -16.49
CA ASN A 200 -21.67 16.48 -15.15
C ASN A 200 -20.52 17.50 -15.15
N ALA A 201 -20.42 18.31 -16.21
CA ALA A 201 -19.44 19.38 -16.31
C ALA A 201 -19.61 20.36 -15.15
N LEU A 202 -18.51 20.94 -14.66
CA LEU A 202 -18.58 21.92 -13.57
C LEU A 202 -19.54 23.07 -13.92
N SER A 203 -19.49 23.58 -15.14
CA SER A 203 -20.40 24.61 -15.65
C SER A 203 -21.88 24.23 -15.59
N ASN A 204 -22.22 22.94 -15.58
CA ASN A 204 -23.59 22.45 -15.46
C ASN A 204 -24.01 22.12 -14.02
N LEU A 205 -23.09 22.19 -13.04
CA LEU A 205 -23.36 21.87 -11.65
C LEU A 205 -23.41 23.12 -10.79
N ARG A 206 -24.44 23.25 -9.95
CA ARG A 206 -24.58 24.33 -8.98
C ARG A 206 -25.10 23.83 -7.63
N PRO A 207 -24.82 24.54 -6.52
CA PRO A 207 -25.58 24.36 -5.30
C PRO A 207 -26.99 24.95 -5.47
N LEU A 208 -28.00 24.26 -4.95
CA LEU A 208 -29.37 24.77 -4.88
C LEU A 208 -30.05 24.25 -3.61
N TRP A 209 -30.92 25.05 -3.00
CA TRP A 209 -31.71 24.56 -1.86
C TRP A 209 -32.49 23.31 -2.26
N HIS A 210 -32.46 22.29 -1.41
CA HIS A 210 -33.02 20.98 -1.77
C HIS A 210 -34.51 21.05 -2.06
N SER A 211 -35.25 21.87 -1.32
CA SER A 211 -36.67 22.13 -1.58
C SER A 211 -36.92 22.72 -2.96
N GLN A 212 -36.10 23.69 -3.38
CA GLN A 212 -36.18 24.29 -4.71
C GLN A 212 -35.85 23.25 -5.78
N ASN A 213 -34.74 22.51 -5.61
CA ASN A 213 -34.33 21.45 -6.52
C ASN A 213 -35.42 20.37 -6.69
N ALA A 214 -35.98 19.88 -5.58
CA ALA A 214 -37.05 18.87 -5.61
C ALA A 214 -38.34 19.38 -6.24
N SER A 215 -38.62 20.68 -6.16
CA SER A 215 -39.79 21.30 -6.79
C SER A 215 -39.60 21.66 -8.27
N ARG A 216 -38.40 21.48 -8.83
CA ARG A 216 -38.15 21.79 -10.25
C ARG A 216 -38.97 20.86 -11.12
N GLN A 217 -39.94 21.43 -11.82
CA GLN A 217 -40.65 20.75 -12.88
C GLN A 217 -39.82 20.85 -14.17
N TRP A 218 -39.86 19.76 -14.95
CA TRP A 218 -39.31 19.76 -16.29
C TRP A 218 -40.26 20.56 -17.19
N ASN A 219 -39.82 21.72 -17.67
CA ASN A 219 -40.55 22.50 -18.65
C ASN A 219 -39.86 22.33 -20.01
N ASN A 220 -40.49 21.58 -20.92
CA ASN A 220 -40.11 21.56 -22.33
C ASN A 220 -40.50 22.92 -22.93
N GLN A 221 -39.54 23.83 -23.08
CA GLN A 221 -39.65 24.97 -23.99
C GLN A 221 -38.56 24.83 -25.05
#